data_AF-A0A853B2S0-F1
#
_entry.id   AF-A0A853B2S0-F1
#
_cell.length_a   1.000
_cell.length_b   1.000
_cell.length_c   1.000
_cell.angle_alpha   90.00
_cell.angle_beta   90.00
_cell.angle_gamma   90.00
#
_symmetry.space_group_name_H-M   'P 1'
#
loop_
_entity.id
_entity.type
_entity.pdbx_description
1 polymer ?
#
loop_
_entity_poly.entity_id
_entity_poly.type
_entity_poly.pdbx_seq_one_letter_code
_entity_poly.pdbx_strand_id
1 'polypeptide(L)'
;MPRQVDHEARKTAIARALWRVAEARGLDRVSLREVATEAGISLGQLQHYFANRDEMMIFAMEFMGRKNVERVAARMMTLAEPTPRARLRAIAHEMVPIDDRAEAGSLMQLSFLLESARNESLRDFATRQAAGLRNTLEGIVALAIRSGDLSADCDPAEEAALLIALAQGLRSDFHLGALTAEQTVALMDRYLDRLLIQVN
;
A
#
# COMPACT_ATOMS: atom_id res chain seq x y z
N MET A 1 -7.82 27.63 13.02
CA MET A 1 -7.21 26.46 12.35
C MET A 1 -6.18 25.64 13.18
N PRO A 2 -6.11 25.62 14.53
CA PRO A 2 -5.16 24.75 15.26
C PRO A 2 -5.66 23.35 15.65
N ARG A 3 -6.97 23.18 15.93
CA ARG A 3 -7.53 21.93 16.50
C ARG A 3 -7.53 20.73 15.55
N GLN A 4 -7.62 20.98 14.25
CA GLN A 4 -7.71 19.92 13.23
C GLN A 4 -6.32 19.34 12.89
N VAL A 5 -5.29 20.17 12.90
CA VAL A 5 -3.89 19.75 12.69
C VAL A 5 -3.42 18.88 13.85
N ASP A 6 -3.79 19.23 15.09
CA ASP A 6 -3.49 18.41 16.29
C ASP A 6 -4.22 17.05 16.25
N HIS A 7 -5.47 17.04 15.76
CA HIS A 7 -6.25 15.81 15.63
C HIS A 7 -5.62 14.82 14.63
N GLU A 8 -5.25 15.28 13.44
CA GLU A 8 -4.60 14.43 12.42
C GLU A 8 -3.18 13.99 12.84
N ALA A 9 -2.42 14.87 13.49
CA ALA A 9 -1.12 14.52 14.05
C ALA A 9 -1.25 13.43 15.12
N ARG A 10 -2.28 13.53 15.99
CA ARG A 10 -2.54 12.52 17.01
C ARG A 10 -2.98 11.19 16.41
N LYS A 11 -3.92 11.18 15.45
CA LYS A 11 -4.32 9.95 14.76
C LYS A 11 -3.13 9.30 14.05
N THR A 12 -2.26 10.10 13.43
CA THR A 12 -1.02 9.63 12.82
C THR A 12 -0.08 8.97 13.84
N ALA A 13 0.07 9.55 15.04
CA ALA A 13 0.87 8.93 16.11
C ALA A 13 0.28 7.59 16.56
N ILE A 14 -1.05 7.49 16.65
CA ILE A 14 -1.75 6.25 16.98
C ILE A 14 -1.55 5.19 15.87
N ALA A 15 -1.63 5.56 14.59
CA ALA A 15 -1.36 4.62 13.49
C ALA A 15 0.08 4.08 13.52
N ARG A 16 1.07 4.93 13.84
CA ARG A 16 2.46 4.46 14.00
C ARG A 16 2.62 3.54 15.22
N ALA A 17 1.90 3.79 16.31
CA ALA A 17 1.88 2.90 17.45
C ALA A 17 1.25 1.55 17.08
N LEU A 18 0.13 1.55 16.36
CA LEU A 18 -0.49 0.34 15.83
C LEU A 18 0.48 -0.48 14.98
N TRP A 19 1.21 0.16 14.07
CA TRP A 19 2.23 -0.53 13.27
C TRP A 19 3.29 -1.20 14.11
N ARG A 20 3.83 -0.52 15.13
CA ARG A 20 4.82 -1.11 16.03
C ARG A 20 4.26 -2.31 16.80
N VAL A 21 2.99 -2.25 17.23
CA VAL A 21 2.33 -3.41 17.86
C VAL A 21 2.17 -4.56 16.86
N ALA A 22 1.70 -4.28 15.65
CA ALA A 22 1.48 -5.28 14.61
C ALA A 22 2.77 -5.97 14.16
N GLU A 23 3.86 -5.20 14.00
CA GLU A 23 5.19 -5.68 13.65
C GLU A 23 5.75 -6.58 14.77
N ALA A 24 5.59 -6.19 16.02
CA ALA A 24 6.14 -6.94 17.15
C ALA A 24 5.32 -8.19 17.55
N ARG A 25 4.00 -8.19 17.31
CA ARG A 25 3.08 -9.20 17.91
C ARG A 25 2.15 -9.87 16.92
N GLY A 26 2.15 -9.47 15.65
CA GLY A 26 1.15 -9.87 14.67
C GLY A 26 -0.13 -9.04 14.76
N LEU A 27 -0.84 -8.95 13.64
CA LEU A 27 -2.08 -8.17 13.53
C LEU A 27 -3.20 -8.73 14.41
N ASP A 28 -3.28 -10.04 14.51
CA ASP A 28 -4.26 -10.80 15.30
C ASP A 28 -4.25 -10.40 16.77
N ARG A 29 -3.09 -9.98 17.28
CA ARG A 29 -2.95 -9.54 18.66
C ARG A 29 -3.23 -8.06 18.86
N VAL A 30 -3.30 -7.23 17.81
CA VAL A 30 -3.51 -5.78 17.95
C VAL A 30 -4.84 -5.49 18.65
N SER A 31 -4.78 -4.90 19.84
CA SER A 31 -5.95 -4.39 20.58
C SER A 31 -5.87 -2.89 20.84
N LEU A 32 -7.02 -2.24 21.06
CA LEU A 32 -7.08 -0.81 21.46
C LEU A 32 -6.21 -0.52 22.70
N ARG A 33 -6.14 -1.47 23.64
CA ARG A 33 -5.37 -1.33 24.88
C ARG A 33 -3.87 -1.33 24.60
N GLU A 34 -3.38 -2.27 23.81
CA GLU A 34 -1.95 -2.33 23.47
C GLU A 34 -1.53 -1.13 22.64
N VAL A 35 -2.35 -0.72 21.68
CA VAL A 35 -2.06 0.48 20.89
C VAL A 35 -2.07 1.73 21.77
N ALA A 36 -2.98 1.84 22.74
CA ALA A 36 -2.99 2.95 23.68
C ALA A 36 -1.70 2.98 24.52
N THR A 37 -1.28 1.82 25.03
CA THR A 37 -0.01 1.66 25.75
C THR A 37 1.18 2.06 24.88
N GLU A 38 1.26 1.56 23.64
CA GLU A 38 2.35 1.86 22.70
C GLU A 38 2.36 3.33 22.24
N ALA A 39 1.19 3.96 22.18
CA ALA A 39 1.03 5.38 21.88
C ALA A 39 1.26 6.29 23.09
N GLY A 40 1.45 5.74 24.29
CA GLY A 40 1.62 6.51 25.52
C GLY A 40 0.38 7.30 25.93
N ILE A 41 -0.83 6.82 25.61
CA ILE A 41 -2.10 7.46 25.96
C ILE A 41 -3.02 6.51 26.71
N SER A 42 -4.04 7.05 27.38
CA SER A 42 -5.04 6.21 28.05
C SER A 42 -5.96 5.52 27.03
N LEU A 43 -6.52 4.36 27.42
CA LEU A 43 -7.51 3.66 26.60
C LEU A 43 -8.73 4.55 26.31
N GLY A 44 -9.22 5.30 27.30
CA GLY A 44 -10.33 6.24 27.12
C GLY A 44 -9.99 7.35 26.13
N GLN A 45 -8.75 7.87 26.16
CA GLN A 45 -8.29 8.84 25.17
C GLN A 45 -8.26 8.24 23.76
N LEU A 46 -7.77 7.00 23.58
CA LEU A 46 -7.76 6.33 22.29
C LEU A 46 -9.19 6.06 21.77
N GLN A 47 -10.11 5.69 22.65
CA GLN A 47 -11.53 5.49 22.33
C GLN A 47 -12.25 6.76 21.88
N HIS A 48 -11.72 7.96 22.18
CA HIS A 48 -12.20 9.21 21.57
C HIS A 48 -11.81 9.36 20.09
N TYR A 49 -10.81 8.62 19.61
CA TYR A 49 -10.38 8.65 18.21
C TYR A 49 -10.92 7.47 17.39
N PHE A 50 -11.06 6.29 18.03
CA PHE A 50 -11.49 5.06 17.38
C PHE A 50 -12.47 4.32 18.29
N ALA A 51 -13.71 4.16 17.84
CA ALA A 51 -14.76 3.50 18.60
C ALA A 51 -14.48 2.00 18.79
N ASN A 52 -13.82 1.38 17.82
CA ASN A 52 -13.51 -0.05 17.84
C ASN A 52 -12.19 -0.35 17.12
N ARG A 53 -11.76 -1.62 17.20
CA ARG A 53 -10.55 -2.12 16.54
C ARG A 53 -10.60 -1.95 15.02
N ASP A 54 -11.75 -2.20 14.40
CA ASP A 54 -11.90 -2.17 12.94
C ASP A 54 -11.68 -0.76 12.39
N GLU A 55 -12.24 0.26 13.04
CA GLU A 55 -12.03 1.67 12.69
C GLU A 55 -10.55 2.07 12.80
N MET A 56 -9.86 1.59 13.85
CA MET A 56 -8.44 1.81 14.05
C MET A 56 -7.59 1.14 12.95
N MET A 57 -7.97 -0.09 12.56
CA MET A 57 -7.30 -0.85 11.49
C MET A 57 -7.52 -0.20 10.11
N ILE A 58 -8.75 0.21 9.81
CA ILE A 58 -9.09 0.95 8.58
C ILE A 58 -8.25 2.23 8.50
N PHE A 59 -8.21 3.01 9.57
CA PHE A 59 -7.41 4.24 9.61
C PHE A 59 -5.92 3.97 9.38
N ALA A 60 -5.36 2.90 9.95
CA ALA A 60 -3.97 2.54 9.72
C ALA A 60 -3.70 2.18 8.25
N MET A 61 -4.62 1.46 7.59
CA MET A 61 -4.52 1.14 6.17
C MET A 61 -4.64 2.39 5.28
N GLU A 62 -5.53 3.33 5.62
CA GLU A 62 -5.64 4.62 4.93
C GLU A 62 -4.38 5.47 5.10
N PHE A 63 -3.82 5.51 6.30
CA PHE A 63 -2.56 6.19 6.58
C PHE A 63 -1.43 5.61 5.73
N MET A 64 -1.35 4.28 5.64
CA MET A 64 -0.39 3.60 4.76
C MET A 64 -0.57 4.00 3.30
N GLY A 65 -1.80 3.91 2.78
CA GLY A 65 -2.11 4.26 1.40
C GLY A 65 -1.70 5.69 1.06
N ARG A 66 -1.99 6.65 1.96
CA ARG A 66 -1.54 8.05 1.81
C ARG A 66 -0.02 8.17 1.76
N LYS A 67 0.69 7.45 2.64
CA LYS A 67 2.16 7.47 2.65
C LYS A 67 2.75 6.87 1.37
N ASN A 68 2.14 5.82 0.81
CA ASN A 68 2.57 5.26 -0.48
C ASN A 68 2.36 6.28 -1.61
N VAL A 69 1.20 6.94 -1.66
CA VAL A 69 0.92 8.00 -2.64
C VAL A 69 1.91 9.18 -2.51
N GLU A 70 2.21 9.63 -1.30
CA GLU A 70 3.19 10.67 -1.04
C GLU A 70 4.60 10.28 -1.53
N ARG A 71 5.01 9.02 -1.35
CA ARG A 71 6.32 8.53 -1.84
C ARG A 71 6.38 8.46 -3.36
N VAL A 72 5.34 7.95 -4.01
CA VAL A 72 5.23 8.00 -5.48
C VAL A 72 5.36 9.44 -5.95
N ALA A 73 4.59 10.38 -5.37
CA ALA A 73 4.63 11.78 -5.75
C ALA A 73 6.03 12.40 -5.55
N ALA A 74 6.67 12.15 -4.41
CA ALA A 74 8.02 12.62 -4.14
C ALA A 74 9.04 12.07 -5.15
N ARG A 75 8.97 10.77 -5.48
CA ARG A 75 9.82 10.16 -6.51
C ARG A 75 9.61 10.82 -7.88
N MET A 76 8.36 11.08 -8.26
CA MET A 76 8.06 11.74 -9.53
C MET A 76 8.62 13.18 -9.60
N MET A 77 8.65 13.91 -8.48
CA MET A 77 9.21 15.27 -8.42
C MET A 77 10.74 15.31 -8.61
N THR A 78 11.43 14.19 -8.41
CA THR A 78 12.90 14.11 -8.61
C THR A 78 13.30 13.78 -10.05
N LEU A 79 12.35 13.41 -10.91
CA LEU A 79 12.64 13.04 -12.29
C LEU A 79 12.74 14.28 -13.17
N ALA A 80 13.71 14.29 -14.08
CA ALA A 80 13.79 15.31 -15.13
C ALA A 80 12.52 15.31 -16.00
N GLU A 81 11.98 14.11 -16.29
CA GLU A 81 10.76 13.94 -17.05
C GLU A 81 9.82 12.93 -16.36
N PRO A 82 8.68 13.38 -15.81
CA PRO A 82 7.73 12.52 -15.11
C PRO A 82 6.78 11.81 -16.10
N THR A 83 7.30 10.85 -16.86
CA THR A 83 6.54 10.11 -17.89
C THR A 83 5.54 9.10 -17.28
N PRO A 84 4.49 8.68 -18.04
CA PRO A 84 3.60 7.60 -17.63
C PRO A 84 4.34 6.30 -17.30
N ARG A 85 5.34 5.92 -18.12
CA ARG A 85 6.28 4.83 -17.84
C ARG A 85 6.93 4.96 -16.46
N ALA A 86 7.52 6.11 -16.15
CA ALA A 86 8.19 6.31 -14.87
C ALA A 86 7.22 6.24 -13.68
N ARG A 87 6.00 6.76 -13.86
CA ARG A 87 4.94 6.70 -12.85
C ARG A 87 4.45 5.27 -12.60
N LEU A 88 4.26 4.48 -13.66
CA LEU A 88 3.87 3.07 -13.57
C LEU A 88 4.90 2.28 -12.78
N ARG A 89 6.20 2.45 -13.11
CA ARG A 89 7.30 1.85 -12.35
C ARG A 89 7.27 2.26 -10.88
N ALA A 90 7.17 3.56 -10.61
CA ALA A 90 7.15 4.07 -9.24
C ALA A 90 6.03 3.43 -8.40
N ILE A 91 4.82 3.29 -8.94
CA ILE A 91 3.70 2.64 -8.24
C ILE A 91 3.97 1.13 -8.08
N ALA A 92 4.44 0.45 -9.11
CA ALA A 92 4.71 -0.98 -9.07
C ALA A 92 5.74 -1.35 -7.99
N HIS A 93 6.81 -0.55 -7.84
CA HIS A 93 7.78 -0.74 -6.76
C HIS A 93 7.18 -0.50 -5.36
N GLU A 94 6.28 0.48 -5.22
CA GLU A 94 5.60 0.75 -3.94
C GLU A 94 4.61 -0.35 -3.54
N MET A 95 4.28 -1.26 -4.47
CA MET A 95 3.42 -2.41 -4.20
C MET A 95 4.20 -3.65 -3.73
N VAL A 96 5.53 -3.64 -3.76
CA VAL A 96 6.38 -4.77 -3.37
C VAL A 96 7.35 -4.40 -2.24
N PRO A 97 7.82 -5.36 -1.41
CA PRO A 97 8.76 -5.09 -0.33
C PRO A 97 10.16 -4.78 -0.90
N ILE A 98 10.54 -3.50 -0.87
CA ILE A 98 11.83 -3.00 -1.40
C ILE A 98 12.85 -2.64 -0.31
N ASP A 99 12.39 -2.46 0.93
CA ASP A 99 13.18 -2.13 2.11
C ASP A 99 12.45 -2.56 3.40
N ASP A 100 13.10 -2.46 4.56
CA ASP A 100 12.55 -2.86 5.87
C ASP A 100 11.18 -2.18 6.17
N ARG A 101 10.97 -0.95 5.70
CA ARG A 101 9.69 -0.24 5.91
C ARG A 101 8.61 -0.79 5.00
N ALA A 102 8.96 -1.08 3.76
CA ALA A 102 8.08 -1.71 2.78
C ALA A 102 7.73 -3.15 3.18
N GLU A 103 8.63 -3.85 3.89
CA GLU A 103 8.38 -5.16 4.49
C GLU A 103 7.28 -5.09 5.56
N ALA A 104 7.41 -4.20 6.55
CA ALA A 104 6.38 -4.05 7.59
C ALA A 104 5.01 -3.67 7.00
N GLY A 105 5.00 -2.75 6.03
CA GLY A 105 3.78 -2.36 5.32
C GLY A 105 3.19 -3.49 4.46
N SER A 106 4.04 -4.36 3.92
CA SER A 106 3.62 -5.54 3.14
C SER A 106 2.99 -6.61 4.02
N LEU A 107 3.57 -6.89 5.19
CA LEU A 107 3.04 -7.85 6.16
C LEU A 107 1.69 -7.40 6.72
N MET A 108 1.56 -6.09 7.00
CA MET A 108 0.30 -5.44 7.38
C MET A 108 -0.79 -5.68 6.33
N GLN A 109 -0.50 -5.52 5.05
CA GLN A 109 -1.47 -5.75 3.97
C GLN A 109 -1.92 -7.21 3.89
N LEU A 110 -1.00 -8.18 4.03
CA LEU A 110 -1.35 -9.60 4.04
C LEU A 110 -2.24 -9.96 5.23
N SER A 111 -1.89 -9.46 6.41
CA SER A 111 -2.67 -9.71 7.63
C SER A 111 -4.06 -9.09 7.53
N PHE A 112 -4.15 -7.85 7.02
CA PHE A 112 -5.43 -7.18 6.79
C PHE A 112 -6.30 -7.92 5.78
N LEU A 113 -5.71 -8.46 4.70
CA LEU A 113 -6.43 -9.27 3.71
C LEU A 113 -7.08 -10.49 4.38
N LEU A 114 -6.34 -11.23 5.20
CA LEU A 114 -6.86 -12.39 5.92
C LEU A 114 -8.01 -12.02 6.87
N GLU A 115 -7.89 -10.91 7.59
CA GLU A 115 -8.96 -10.43 8.47
C GLU A 115 -10.19 -9.97 7.69
N SER A 116 -10.00 -9.26 6.58
CA SER A 116 -11.08 -8.79 5.70
C SER A 116 -11.89 -9.94 5.08
N ALA A 117 -11.29 -11.12 4.91
CA ALA A 117 -12.02 -12.30 4.47
C ALA A 117 -13.09 -12.72 5.49
N ARG A 118 -12.94 -12.37 6.77
CA ARG A 118 -13.81 -12.82 7.88
C ARG A 118 -14.63 -11.70 8.53
N ASN A 119 -14.35 -10.44 8.21
CA ASN A 119 -15.03 -9.26 8.77
C ASN A 119 -15.57 -8.36 7.64
N GLU A 120 -16.89 -8.13 7.64
CA GLU A 120 -17.60 -7.36 6.61
C GLU A 120 -17.12 -5.92 6.50
N SER A 121 -16.98 -5.20 7.62
CA SER A 121 -16.51 -3.80 7.63
C SER A 121 -15.12 -3.65 7.00
N LEU A 122 -14.20 -4.57 7.34
CA LEU A 122 -12.86 -4.58 6.76
C LEU A 122 -12.88 -4.99 5.28
N ARG A 123 -13.77 -5.90 4.89
CA ARG A 123 -13.97 -6.31 3.49
C ARG A 123 -14.47 -5.19 2.61
N ASP A 124 -15.43 -4.41 3.10
CA ASP A 124 -16.00 -3.27 2.37
C ASP A 124 -14.93 -2.20 2.14
N PHE A 125 -14.10 -1.94 3.14
CA PHE A 125 -12.95 -1.07 2.99
C PHE A 125 -11.92 -1.64 1.99
N ALA A 126 -11.54 -2.90 2.13
CA ALA A 126 -10.56 -3.56 1.25
C ALA A 126 -11.01 -3.52 -0.22
N THR A 127 -12.29 -3.78 -0.48
CA THR A 127 -12.89 -3.80 -1.82
C THR A 127 -12.88 -2.42 -2.44
N ARG A 128 -13.24 -1.37 -1.68
CA ARG A 128 -13.15 0.02 -2.14
C ARG A 128 -11.72 0.45 -2.45
N GLN A 129 -10.76 0.09 -1.58
CA GLN A 129 -9.34 0.38 -1.81
C GLN A 129 -8.80 -0.34 -3.05
N ALA A 130 -9.16 -1.61 -3.24
CA ALA A 130 -8.75 -2.39 -4.41
C ALA A 130 -9.33 -1.79 -5.70
N ALA A 131 -10.60 -1.36 -5.70
CA ALA A 131 -11.20 -0.67 -6.84
C ALA A 131 -10.49 0.67 -7.14
N GLY A 132 -10.18 1.46 -6.12
CA GLY A 132 -9.45 2.72 -6.28
C GLY A 132 -8.05 2.53 -6.88
N LEU A 133 -7.31 1.51 -6.42
CA LEU A 133 -6.00 1.16 -6.97
C LEU A 133 -6.10 0.68 -8.43
N ARG A 134 -7.08 -0.18 -8.75
CA ARG A 134 -7.34 -0.64 -10.13
C ARG A 134 -7.60 0.54 -11.06
N ASN A 135 -8.52 1.42 -10.70
CA ASN A 135 -8.86 2.60 -11.51
C ASN A 135 -7.64 3.52 -11.71
N THR A 136 -6.80 3.67 -10.69
CA THR A 136 -5.57 4.48 -10.77
C THR A 136 -4.58 3.86 -11.75
N LEU A 137 -4.33 2.56 -11.65
CA LEU A 137 -3.41 1.84 -12.54
C LEU A 137 -3.92 1.79 -13.97
N GLU A 138 -5.21 1.52 -14.17
CA GLU A 138 -5.86 1.53 -15.48
C GLU A 138 -5.67 2.89 -16.18
N GLY A 139 -5.90 4.00 -15.47
CA GLY A 139 -5.68 5.34 -16.01
C GLY A 139 -4.22 5.60 -16.42
N ILE A 140 -3.25 5.06 -15.67
CA ILE A 140 -1.82 5.19 -15.97
C ILE A 140 -1.40 4.30 -17.13
N VAL A 141 -1.90 3.07 -17.20
CA VAL A 141 -1.68 2.15 -18.32
C VAL A 141 -2.25 2.77 -19.60
N ALA A 142 -3.47 3.31 -19.56
CA ALA A 142 -4.09 3.98 -20.70
C ALA A 142 -3.29 5.23 -21.15
N LEU A 143 -2.68 5.97 -20.21
CA LEU A 143 -1.75 7.06 -20.55
C LEU A 143 -0.49 6.53 -21.22
N ALA A 144 0.09 5.45 -20.71
CA ALA A 144 1.30 4.84 -21.27
C ALA A 144 1.06 4.30 -22.70
N ILE A 145 -0.11 3.73 -22.99
CA ILE A 145 -0.52 3.35 -24.35
C ILE A 145 -0.57 4.58 -25.26
N ARG A 146 -1.25 5.66 -24.83
CA ARG A 146 -1.34 6.91 -25.63
C ARG A 146 0.01 7.56 -25.89
N SER A 147 0.95 7.41 -24.97
CA SER A 147 2.32 7.91 -25.09
C SER A 147 3.24 6.99 -25.91
N GLY A 148 2.75 5.83 -26.36
CA GLY A 148 3.55 4.84 -27.10
C GLY A 148 4.52 4.04 -26.23
N ASP A 149 4.39 4.13 -24.90
CA ASP A 149 5.19 3.34 -23.96
C ASP A 149 4.72 1.88 -23.90
N LEU A 150 3.43 1.62 -24.19
CA LEU A 150 2.79 0.30 -24.22
C LEU A 150 2.14 0.04 -25.58
N SER A 151 1.92 -1.24 -25.92
CA SER A 151 1.20 -1.63 -27.14
C SER A 151 -0.24 -1.11 -27.15
N ALA A 152 -0.72 -0.71 -28.33
CA ALA A 152 -2.10 -0.31 -28.53
C ALA A 152 -3.10 -1.47 -28.36
N ASP A 153 -2.63 -2.72 -28.44
CA ASP A 153 -3.46 -3.92 -28.29
C ASP A 153 -3.64 -4.35 -26.82
N CYS A 154 -2.98 -3.69 -25.86
CA CYS A 154 -3.15 -3.98 -24.43
C CYS A 154 -4.49 -3.45 -23.91
N ASP A 155 -5.23 -4.27 -23.16
CA ASP A 155 -6.38 -3.80 -22.38
C ASP A 155 -5.89 -3.16 -21.06
N PRO A 156 -6.17 -1.87 -20.81
CA PRO A 156 -5.69 -1.19 -19.61
C PRO A 156 -6.18 -1.79 -18.29
N ALA A 157 -7.42 -2.30 -18.26
CA ALA A 157 -8.04 -2.85 -17.07
C ALA A 157 -7.47 -4.23 -16.76
N GLU A 158 -7.24 -5.05 -17.79
CA GLU A 158 -6.58 -6.35 -17.65
C GLU A 158 -5.14 -6.19 -17.15
N GLU A 159 -4.34 -5.29 -17.74
CA GLU A 159 -2.95 -5.08 -17.30
C GLU A 159 -2.87 -4.52 -15.88
N ALA A 160 -3.77 -3.61 -15.51
CA ALA A 160 -3.87 -3.13 -14.14
C ALA A 160 -4.19 -4.28 -13.16
N ALA A 161 -5.09 -5.20 -13.53
CA ALA A 161 -5.42 -6.36 -12.71
C ALA A 161 -4.23 -7.34 -12.58
N LEU A 162 -3.53 -7.62 -13.68
CA LEU A 162 -2.36 -8.49 -13.72
C LEU A 162 -1.21 -7.93 -12.87
N LEU A 163 -0.92 -6.64 -12.98
CA LEU A 163 0.10 -5.98 -12.17
C LEU A 163 -0.18 -6.07 -10.66
N ILE A 164 -1.45 -5.86 -10.25
CA ILE A 164 -1.86 -6.02 -8.86
C ILE A 164 -1.68 -7.47 -8.39
N ALA A 165 -2.13 -8.44 -9.19
CA ALA A 165 -2.02 -9.86 -8.86
C ALA A 165 -0.56 -10.29 -8.72
N LEU A 166 0.31 -9.85 -9.64
CA LEU A 166 1.74 -10.11 -9.57
C LEU A 166 2.36 -9.53 -8.30
N ALA A 167 2.10 -8.26 -7.97
CA ALA A 167 2.64 -7.63 -6.77
C ALA A 167 2.18 -8.34 -5.49
N GLN A 168 0.92 -8.79 -5.44
CA GLN A 168 0.40 -9.57 -4.32
C GLN A 168 1.11 -10.92 -4.20
N GLY A 169 1.29 -11.65 -5.30
CA GLY A 169 2.01 -12.92 -5.32
C GLY A 169 3.47 -12.78 -4.88
N LEU A 170 4.20 -11.82 -5.45
CA LEU A 170 5.60 -11.56 -5.09
C LEU A 170 5.77 -11.21 -3.61
N ARG A 171 4.84 -10.44 -3.05
CA ARG A 171 4.83 -10.11 -1.63
C ARG A 171 4.61 -11.34 -0.76
N SER A 172 3.69 -12.23 -1.14
CA SER A 172 3.49 -13.50 -0.45
C SER A 172 4.74 -14.36 -0.48
N ASP A 173 5.38 -14.51 -1.64
CA ASP A 173 6.61 -15.29 -1.79
C ASP A 173 7.77 -14.72 -0.98
N PHE A 174 7.90 -13.39 -0.91
CA PHE A 174 8.86 -12.72 -0.03
C PHE A 174 8.67 -13.10 1.45
N HIS A 175 7.44 -12.98 1.98
CA HIS A 175 7.17 -13.30 3.38
C HIS A 175 7.24 -14.80 3.70
N LEU A 176 7.10 -15.67 2.69
CA LEU A 176 7.38 -17.10 2.82
C LEU A 176 8.88 -17.43 2.85
N GLY A 177 9.75 -16.45 2.58
CA GLY A 177 11.20 -16.65 2.42
C GLY A 177 11.57 -17.34 1.11
N ALA A 178 10.64 -17.46 0.16
CA ALA A 178 10.91 -18.02 -1.16
C ALA A 178 11.66 -17.04 -2.07
N LEU A 179 11.48 -15.74 -1.84
CA LEU A 179 12.19 -14.66 -2.53
C LEU A 179 12.83 -13.70 -1.54
N THR A 180 14.00 -13.17 -1.88
CA THR A 180 14.56 -11.98 -1.23
C THR A 180 13.88 -10.70 -1.74
N ALA A 181 14.09 -9.57 -1.06
CA ALA A 181 13.63 -8.27 -1.54
C ALA A 181 14.21 -7.94 -2.92
N GLU A 182 15.50 -8.23 -3.13
CA GLU A 182 16.19 -8.04 -4.41
C GLU A 182 15.54 -8.87 -5.54
N GLN A 183 15.27 -10.16 -5.29
CA GLN A 183 14.61 -11.03 -6.26
C GLN A 183 13.19 -10.57 -6.59
N THR A 184 12.46 -10.10 -5.57
CA THR A 184 11.11 -9.56 -5.71
C THR A 184 11.08 -8.32 -6.60
N VAL A 185 12.00 -7.38 -6.38
CA VAL A 185 12.15 -6.19 -7.23
C VAL A 185 12.56 -6.59 -8.64
N ALA A 186 13.54 -7.48 -8.80
CA ALA A 186 14.01 -7.92 -10.11
C ALA A 186 12.91 -8.60 -10.95
N LEU A 187 12.00 -9.36 -10.32
CA LEU A 187 10.85 -9.96 -11.01
C LEU A 187 9.81 -8.92 -11.42
N MET A 188 9.54 -7.94 -10.55
CA MET A 188 8.67 -6.81 -10.89
C MET A 188 9.24 -6.01 -12.07
N ASP A 189 10.52 -5.68 -12.05
CA ASP A 189 11.20 -4.98 -13.15
C ASP A 189 11.15 -5.78 -14.45
N ARG A 190 11.39 -7.09 -14.38
CA ARG A 190 11.30 -7.97 -15.56
C ARG A 190 9.90 -8.01 -16.16
N TYR A 191 8.85 -7.98 -15.33
CA TYR A 191 7.48 -7.85 -15.83
C TYR A 191 7.27 -6.50 -16.52
N LEU A 192 7.69 -5.41 -15.88
CA LEU A 192 7.57 -4.06 -16.44
C LEU A 192 8.37 -3.89 -17.74
N ASP A 193 9.55 -4.49 -17.85
CA ASP A 193 10.38 -4.49 -19.07
C ASP A 193 9.75 -5.26 -20.23
N ARG A 194 8.93 -6.28 -19.96
CA ARG A 194 8.17 -7.01 -20.98
C ARG A 194 6.92 -6.25 -21.42
N LEU A 195 6.28 -5.56 -20.49
CA LEU A 195 5.08 -4.78 -20.73
C LEU A 195 5.39 -3.48 -21.49
N LEU A 196 6.47 -2.79 -21.10
CA LEU A 196 6.89 -1.54 -21.70
C LEU A 196 7.70 -1.80 -22.97
N ILE A 197 7.35 -1.11 -24.05
CA ILE A 197 8.10 -1.13 -25.30
C ILE A 197 9.52 -0.61 -25.02
N GLN A 198 10.54 -1.24 -25.64
CA GLN A 198 11.90 -0.74 -25.57
C GLN A 198 12.01 0.56 -26.36
N VAL A 199 12.41 1.63 -25.68
CA VAL A 199 12.76 2.89 -26.33
C VAL A 199 14.11 2.67 -27.00
N ASN A 200 14.13 2.70 -28.34
CA ASN A 200 15.37 2.72 -29.13
C ASN A 200 16.13 4.04 -28.93
#